data_AF-A0A970R7S8-F1
#
_entry.id   AF-A0A970R7S8-F1
#
_cell.length_a   1.000
_cell.length_b   1.000
_cell.length_c   1.000
_cell.angle_alpha   90.00
_cell.angle_beta   90.00
_cell.angle_gamma   90.00
#
_symmetry.space_group_name_H-M   'P 1'
#
loop_
_entity.id
_entity.type
_entity.pdbx_description
1 polymer ?
#
loop_
_entity_poly.entity_id
_entity_poly.type
_entity_poly.pdbx_seq_one_letter_code
_entity_poly.pdbx_strand_id
1 'polypeptide(L)'
;MKKLFLSIVACFLVGNMAMAQSWVSFTNATPEAPIVNLTGSDNQSVSFTVEVCGMYKQDITEGSETFQRVSIPSHGSLKIQGEPELPVIRQLIAIPECTNVTLSVNISGQTTFSNYNIYPVPALQEVQNADGTVYMEEVFT
;
A
#
# COMPACT_ATOMS: atom_id res chain seq x y z
N MET A 1 -45.03 17.18 2.25
CA MET A 1 -44.15 16.67 1.16
C MET A 1 -42.77 17.35 1.13
N LYS A 2 -42.67 18.70 1.18
CA LYS A 2 -41.36 19.41 1.18
C LYS A 2 -40.44 19.08 2.38
N LYS A 3 -41.00 18.89 3.58
CA LYS A 3 -40.23 18.54 4.79
C LYS A 3 -39.71 17.09 4.79
N LEU A 4 -40.42 16.19 4.11
CA LEU A 4 -40.01 14.79 3.91
C LEU A 4 -38.87 14.70 2.89
N PHE A 5 -38.95 15.49 1.82
CA PHE A 5 -37.88 15.63 0.83
C PHE A 5 -36.60 16.21 1.45
N LEU A 6 -36.73 17.18 2.36
CA LEU A 6 -35.59 17.78 3.07
C LEU A 6 -34.86 16.78 3.99
N SER A 7 -35.59 15.83 4.59
CA SER A 7 -35.00 14.79 5.46
C SER A 7 -34.27 13.69 4.70
N ILE A 8 -34.75 13.34 3.49
CA ILE A 8 -34.10 12.34 2.62
C ILE A 8 -32.78 12.88 2.06
N VAL A 9 -32.75 14.16 1.66
CA VAL A 9 -31.51 14.82 1.20
C VAL A 9 -30.50 14.98 2.33
N ALA A 10 -30.96 15.24 3.56
CA ALA A 10 -30.07 15.31 4.73
C ALA A 10 -29.46 13.94 5.12
N CYS A 11 -30.20 12.84 5.01
CA CYS A 11 -29.66 11.49 5.25
C CYS A 11 -28.61 11.06 4.21
N PHE A 12 -28.76 11.48 2.95
CA PHE A 12 -27.77 11.17 1.91
C PHE A 12 -26.44 11.93 2.09
N LEU A 13 -26.45 13.09 2.76
CA LEU A 13 -25.24 13.88 2.99
C LEU A 13 -24.36 13.32 4.12
N VAL A 14 -24.96 12.63 5.10
CA VAL A 14 -24.24 12.08 6.27
C VAL A 14 -23.65 10.69 5.97
N GLY A 15 -24.13 10.00 4.93
CA GLY A 15 -23.69 8.64 4.55
C GLY A 15 -22.35 8.55 3.80
N ASN A 16 -21.65 9.67 3.55
CA ASN A 16 -20.38 9.69 2.81
C ASN A 16 -19.13 9.69 3.71
N MET A 17 -19.17 9.07 4.89
CA MET A 17 -17.93 8.64 5.55
C MET A 17 -17.43 7.39 4.85
N ALA A 18 -16.97 7.59 3.61
CA ALA A 18 -16.39 6.56 2.79
C ALA A 18 -15.12 6.03 3.48
N MET A 19 -14.92 4.71 3.38
CA MET A 19 -13.63 4.03 3.53
C MET A 19 -12.67 4.54 2.45
N ALA A 20 -12.31 5.81 2.51
CA ALA A 20 -11.54 6.49 1.50
C ALA A 20 -10.05 6.37 1.82
N GLN A 21 -9.31 5.77 0.89
CA GLN A 21 -7.86 5.88 0.89
C GLN A 21 -7.44 7.34 0.69
N SER A 22 -6.42 7.78 1.43
CA SER A 22 -5.86 9.13 1.34
C SER A 22 -4.43 9.06 0.83
N TRP A 23 -4.03 10.01 -0.03
CA TRP A 23 -2.66 10.11 -0.51
C TRP A 23 -1.78 10.87 0.48
N VAL A 24 -0.66 10.26 0.87
CA VAL A 24 0.40 10.89 1.66
C VAL A 24 1.57 11.15 0.71
N SER A 25 1.71 12.41 0.30
CA SER A 25 2.76 12.87 -0.62
C SER A 25 4.13 12.86 0.06
N PHE A 26 5.15 12.35 -0.62
CA PHE A 26 6.56 12.50 -0.23
C PHE A 26 7.25 13.53 -1.13
N THR A 27 7.13 13.37 -2.45
CA THR A 27 7.68 14.29 -3.46
C THR A 27 6.62 14.84 -4.40
N ASN A 28 5.59 14.04 -4.76
CA ASN A 28 4.53 14.45 -5.68
C ASN A 28 3.15 14.48 -5.00
N ALA A 29 2.45 15.61 -5.19
CA ALA A 29 1.11 15.81 -4.63
C ALA A 29 0.03 14.92 -5.26
N THR A 30 0.23 14.52 -6.51
CA THR A 30 -0.64 13.59 -7.23
C THR A 30 -0.16 12.16 -7.04
N PRO A 31 -1.08 11.18 -6.81
CA PRO A 31 -0.69 9.78 -6.71
C PRO A 31 0.07 9.30 -7.94
N GLU A 32 1.25 8.73 -7.70
CA GLU A 32 2.15 8.27 -8.75
C GLU A 32 2.89 7.02 -8.29
N ALA A 33 3.07 6.07 -9.21
CA ALA A 33 3.87 4.87 -8.93
C ALA A 33 5.34 5.26 -8.73
N PRO A 34 6.11 4.48 -7.95
CA PRO A 34 7.55 4.68 -7.83
C PRO A 34 8.25 4.82 -9.19
N ILE A 35 9.13 5.80 -9.30
CA ILE A 35 9.87 6.09 -10.51
C ILE A 35 11.24 5.41 -10.42
N VAL A 36 11.54 4.55 -11.39
CA VAL A 36 12.83 3.87 -11.50
C VAL A 36 13.56 4.42 -12.73
N ASN A 37 14.65 5.16 -12.51
CA ASN A 37 15.42 5.77 -13.57
C ASN A 37 16.78 5.11 -13.69
N LEU A 38 17.07 4.53 -14.86
CA LEU A 38 18.39 3.99 -15.17
C LEU A 38 19.39 5.13 -15.31
N THR A 39 20.47 5.10 -14.53
CA THR A 39 21.53 6.12 -14.57
C THR A 39 22.79 5.61 -15.25
N GLY A 40 22.99 4.29 -15.32
CA GLY A 40 24.07 3.66 -16.07
C GLY A 40 23.87 2.16 -16.20
N SER A 41 24.31 1.58 -17.31
CA SER A 41 24.31 0.14 -17.52
C SER A 41 25.44 -0.24 -18.45
N ASP A 42 26.36 -1.05 -17.96
CA ASP A 42 27.46 -1.62 -18.73
C ASP A 42 27.68 -3.10 -18.36
N ASN A 43 28.79 -3.68 -18.79
CA ASN A 43 29.12 -5.08 -18.56
C ASN A 43 29.57 -5.38 -17.11
N GLN A 44 29.78 -4.36 -16.27
CA GLN A 44 30.25 -4.49 -14.89
C GLN A 44 29.19 -4.07 -13.88
N SER A 45 28.32 -3.12 -14.23
CA SER A 45 27.35 -2.57 -13.30
C SER A 45 26.05 -2.10 -13.95
N VAL A 46 24.97 -2.16 -13.17
CA VAL A 46 23.69 -1.51 -13.46
C VAL A 46 23.40 -0.54 -12.32
N SER A 47 23.30 0.74 -12.64
CA SER A 47 23.02 1.82 -11.72
C SER A 47 21.68 2.45 -12.06
N PHE A 48 20.84 2.62 -11.05
CA PHE A 48 19.53 3.25 -11.19
C PHE A 48 19.16 3.97 -9.89
N THR A 49 18.28 4.94 -10.00
CA THR A 49 17.63 5.56 -8.85
C THR A 49 16.20 5.05 -8.72
N VAL A 50 15.72 5.02 -7.48
CA VAL A 50 14.33 4.70 -7.16
C VAL A 50 13.78 5.85 -6.34
N GLU A 51 12.69 6.43 -6.81
CA GLU A 51 11.97 7.48 -6.10
C GLU A 51 10.58 6.96 -5.70
N VAL A 52 10.24 7.08 -4.43
CA VAL A 52 8.90 6.80 -3.92
C VAL A 52 8.16 8.12 -3.78
N CYS A 53 7.18 8.36 -4.66
CA CYS A 53 6.50 9.65 -4.76
C CYS A 53 5.56 9.95 -3.57
N GLY A 54 5.05 8.89 -2.95
CA GLY A 54 4.14 8.92 -1.82
C GLY A 54 3.53 7.54 -1.58
N MET A 55 2.50 7.49 -0.73
CA MET A 55 1.74 6.27 -0.45
C MET A 55 0.25 6.56 -0.25
N TYR A 56 -0.60 5.60 -0.58
CA TYR A 56 -1.96 5.58 -0.06
C TYR A 56 -1.95 5.10 1.38
N LYS A 57 -2.82 5.71 2.19
CA LYS A 57 -3.10 5.34 3.57
C LYS A 57 -4.60 5.12 3.72
N GLN A 58 -4.95 3.94 4.22
CA GLN A 58 -6.30 3.62 4.65
C GLN A 58 -6.29 3.34 6.16
N ASP A 59 -7.14 4.01 6.91
CA ASP A 59 -7.35 3.70 8.32
C ASP A 59 -8.36 2.55 8.42
N ILE A 60 -7.99 1.46 9.09
CA ILE A 60 -8.82 0.27 9.32
C ILE A 60 -8.99 0.12 10.83
N THR A 61 -10.24 0.05 11.30
CA THR A 61 -10.53 -0.11 12.73
C THR A 61 -10.99 -1.53 12.99
N GLU A 62 -10.25 -2.25 13.83
CA GLU A 62 -10.55 -3.60 14.27
C GLU A 62 -10.65 -3.60 15.80
N GLY A 63 -11.83 -3.90 16.33
CA GLY A 63 -12.10 -3.80 17.77
C GLY A 63 -11.91 -2.38 18.30
N SER A 64 -10.94 -2.19 19.21
CA SER A 64 -10.59 -0.90 19.81
C SER A 64 -9.37 -0.23 19.20
N GLU A 65 -8.72 -0.86 18.22
CA GLU A 65 -7.49 -0.37 17.62
C GLU A 65 -7.73 0.12 16.19
N THR A 66 -7.03 1.19 15.82
CA THR A 66 -7.00 1.70 14.45
C THR A 66 -5.62 1.48 13.87
N PHE A 67 -5.59 0.85 12.70
CA PHE A 67 -4.40 0.52 11.95
C PHE A 67 -4.32 1.35 10.68
N GLN A 68 -3.10 1.64 10.22
CA GLN A 68 -2.84 2.24 8.92
C GLN A 68 -2.40 1.15 7.96
N ARG A 69 -3.26 0.80 6.99
CA ARG A 69 -2.85 -0.02 5.85
C ARG A 69 -2.30 0.92 4.78
N VAL A 70 -1.04 0.70 4.41
CA VAL A 70 -0.32 1.56 3.47
C VAL A 70 -0.02 0.80 2.18
N SER A 71 -0.10 1.49 1.05
CA SER A 71 0.22 0.91 -0.26
C SER A 71 0.83 1.97 -1.17
N ILE A 72 1.60 1.54 -2.16
CA ILE A 72 2.11 2.43 -3.22
C ILE A 72 1.51 1.98 -4.56
N PRO A 73 1.24 2.90 -5.50
CA PRO A 73 0.56 2.54 -6.73
C PRO A 73 1.33 1.47 -7.52
N SER A 74 0.59 0.50 -8.07
CA SER A 74 1.11 -0.57 -8.94
C SER A 74 2.11 -1.54 -8.28
N HIS A 75 2.20 -1.58 -6.95
CA HIS A 75 3.08 -2.49 -6.23
C HIS A 75 2.36 -3.22 -5.10
N GLY A 76 2.81 -4.45 -4.83
CA GLY A 76 2.31 -5.26 -3.72
C GLY A 76 3.10 -5.08 -2.44
N SER A 77 2.70 -5.79 -1.40
CA SER A 77 3.38 -5.87 -0.11
C SER A 77 4.12 -7.21 0.07
N LEU A 78 5.02 -7.25 1.06
CA LEU A 78 5.47 -8.53 1.62
C LEU A 78 4.36 -9.07 2.54
N LYS A 79 4.08 -10.37 2.43
CA LYS A 79 2.97 -11.03 3.12
C LYS A 79 3.51 -12.08 4.09
N ILE A 80 4.06 -11.61 5.21
CA ILE A 80 4.48 -12.46 6.32
C ILE A 80 3.45 -12.27 7.43
N GLN A 81 2.67 -13.30 7.73
CA GLN A 81 1.54 -13.23 8.68
C GLN A 81 1.97 -12.64 10.02
N GLY A 82 1.18 -11.69 10.54
CA GLY A 82 1.42 -11.00 11.80
C GLY A 82 2.45 -9.85 11.72
N GLU A 83 3.29 -9.80 10.69
CA GLU A 83 4.22 -8.68 10.49
C GLU A 83 3.52 -7.46 9.88
N PRO A 84 4.05 -6.23 10.07
CA PRO A 84 3.55 -5.04 9.40
C PRO A 84 3.45 -5.20 7.88
N GLU A 85 2.27 -4.94 7.32
CA GLU A 85 2.06 -4.98 5.88
C GLU A 85 2.69 -3.74 5.21
N LEU A 86 3.92 -3.89 4.73
CA LEU A 86 4.65 -2.83 4.04
C LEU A 86 4.72 -3.07 2.52
N PRO A 87 4.50 -2.03 1.70
CA PRO A 87 4.65 -2.12 0.25
C PRO A 87 6.13 -2.31 -0.14
N VAL A 88 6.36 -3.05 -1.22
CA VAL A 88 7.71 -3.31 -1.74
C VAL A 88 7.80 -3.07 -3.24
N ILE A 89 8.91 -2.49 -3.66
CA ILE A 89 9.25 -2.29 -5.07
C ILE A 89 10.03 -3.51 -5.54
N ARG A 90 9.60 -4.13 -6.64
CA ARG A 90 10.26 -5.29 -7.23
C ARG A 90 10.64 -4.94 -8.67
N GLN A 91 11.94 -4.96 -8.94
CA GLN A 91 12.48 -4.69 -10.26
C GLN A 91 13.27 -5.91 -10.74
N LEU A 92 12.95 -6.37 -11.95
CA LEU A 92 13.79 -7.35 -12.65
C LEU A 92 14.93 -6.60 -13.32
N ILE A 93 16.15 -7.07 -13.08
CA ILE A 93 17.38 -6.49 -13.61
C ILE A 93 18.11 -7.59 -14.35
N ALA A 94 18.48 -7.33 -15.60
CA ALA A 94 19.33 -8.21 -16.37
C ALA A 94 20.76 -8.11 -15.83
N ILE A 95 21.33 -9.25 -15.44
CA ILE A 95 22.70 -9.34 -14.95
C ILE A 95 23.49 -10.18 -15.96
N PRO A 96 24.64 -9.70 -16.46
CA PRO A 96 25.49 -10.49 -17.34
C PRO A 96 26.06 -11.71 -16.60
N GLU A 97 26.55 -12.71 -17.34
CA GLU A 97 27.19 -13.88 -16.74
C GLU A 97 28.37 -13.45 -15.84
N CYS A 98 28.22 -13.67 -14.54
CA CYS A 98 29.21 -13.30 -13.54
C CYS A 98 29.16 -14.29 -12.37
N THR A 99 30.23 -14.37 -11.60
CA THR A 99 30.32 -15.30 -10.46
C THR A 99 29.58 -14.79 -9.22
N ASN A 100 29.44 -13.47 -9.08
CA ASN A 100 28.82 -12.86 -7.91
C ASN A 100 28.21 -11.48 -8.26
N VAL A 101 27.17 -11.11 -7.52
CA VAL A 101 26.44 -9.85 -7.64
C VAL A 101 26.43 -9.18 -6.26
N THR A 102 26.75 -7.89 -6.21
CA THR A 102 26.64 -7.09 -4.99
C THR A 102 25.67 -5.94 -5.23
N LEU A 103 24.71 -5.76 -4.31
CA LEU A 103 23.82 -4.61 -4.30
C LEU A 103 24.33 -3.59 -3.29
N SER A 104 24.61 -2.37 -3.74
CA SER A 104 24.91 -1.23 -2.88
C SER A 104 23.75 -0.23 -2.95
N VAL A 105 23.23 0.16 -1.79
CA VAL A 105 22.11 1.10 -1.69
C VAL A 105 22.61 2.39 -1.05
N ASN A 106 22.40 3.52 -1.72
CA ASN A 106 22.61 4.84 -1.16
C ASN A 106 21.25 5.53 -0.96
N ILE A 107 20.93 5.89 0.28
CA ILE A 107 19.66 6.55 0.62
C ILE A 107 19.85 8.05 0.38
N SER A 108 19.17 8.58 -0.64
CA SER A 108 19.22 10.00 -1.01
C SER A 108 18.22 10.87 -0.25
N GLY A 109 17.16 10.27 0.30
CA GLY A 109 16.12 10.96 1.05
C GLY A 109 15.39 10.02 2.00
N GLN A 110 14.99 10.55 3.16
CA GLN A 110 14.25 9.82 4.18
C GLN A 110 13.26 10.77 4.87
N THR A 111 12.05 10.28 5.08
CA THR A 111 11.03 10.94 5.90
C THR A 111 10.57 9.95 6.97
N THR A 112 10.35 10.44 8.19
CA THR A 112 9.85 9.62 9.31
C THR A 112 8.43 10.05 9.65
N PHE A 113 7.51 9.09 9.68
CA PHE A 113 6.14 9.30 10.14
C PHE A 113 5.99 8.67 11.52
N SER A 114 5.58 9.48 12.50
CA SER A 114 5.25 8.99 13.85
C SER A 114 3.77 8.66 13.97
N ASN A 115 3.42 7.83 14.96
CA ASN A 115 2.03 7.43 15.27
C ASN A 115 1.34 6.61 14.17
N TYR A 116 2.10 5.80 13.43
CA TYR A 116 1.56 4.79 12.54
C TYR A 116 1.57 3.43 13.24
N ASN A 117 0.39 2.86 13.42
CA ASN A 117 0.22 1.46 13.79
C ASN A 117 -0.06 0.67 12.52
N ILE A 118 0.99 0.17 11.86
CA ILE A 118 0.85 -0.44 10.54
C ILE A 118 0.01 -1.71 10.63
N TYR A 119 -0.97 -1.83 9.73
CA TYR A 119 -1.84 -2.98 9.62
C TYR A 119 -1.02 -4.28 9.51
N PRO A 120 -1.20 -5.25 10.42
CA PRO A 120 -0.48 -6.51 10.33
C PRO A 120 -1.02 -7.35 9.17
N VAL A 121 -0.17 -8.12 8.51
CA VAL A 121 -0.61 -9.04 7.46
C VAL A 121 -1.54 -10.10 8.10
N PRO A 122 -2.81 -10.19 7.67
CA PRO A 122 -3.75 -11.15 8.21
C PRO A 122 -3.50 -12.54 7.61
N ALA A 123 -4.00 -13.58 8.28
CA ALA A 123 -4.24 -14.86 7.65
C ALA A 123 -5.41 -14.74 6.67
N LEU A 124 -5.41 -15.52 5.59
CA LEU A 124 -6.56 -15.62 4.69
C LEU A 124 -7.26 -16.95 4.94
N GLN A 125 -8.52 -16.90 5.36
CA GLN A 125 -9.34 -18.08 5.56
C GLN A 125 -10.41 -18.16 4.48
N GLU A 126 -10.58 -19.36 3.91
CA GLU A 126 -11.67 -19.62 2.98
C GLU A 126 -13.00 -19.74 3.75
N VAL A 127 -13.99 -18.96 3.32
CA VAL A 127 -15.35 -18.99 3.87
C VAL A 127 -16.31 -19.39 2.76
N GLN A 128 -17.12 -20.41 3.04
CA GLN A 128 -18.16 -20.90 2.15
C GLN A 128 -19.54 -20.49 2.67
N ASN A 129 -20.28 -19.76 1.84
CA ASN A 129 -21.65 -19.38 2.12
C ASN A 129 -22.63 -20.55 1.86
N ALA A 130 -23.82 -20.48 2.46
CA ALA A 130 -24.88 -21.48 2.29
C ALA A 130 -25.39 -21.59 0.84
N ASP A 131 -25.16 -20.56 0.00
CA ASP A 131 -25.48 -20.56 -1.43
C ASP A 131 -24.39 -21.21 -2.30
N GLY A 132 -23.30 -21.69 -1.69
CA GLY A 132 -22.17 -22.31 -2.37
C GLY A 132 -21.08 -21.34 -2.82
N THR A 133 -21.24 -20.02 -2.60
CA THR A 133 -20.21 -19.03 -2.92
C THR A 133 -19.03 -19.15 -1.96
N VAL A 134 -17.81 -19.05 -2.49
CA VAL A 134 -16.55 -19.14 -1.72
C VAL A 134 -15.80 -17.81 -1.84
N TYR A 135 -15.33 -17.28 -0.72
CA TYR A 135 -14.47 -16.08 -0.68
C TYR A 135 -13.37 -16.22 0.38
N MET A 136 -12.34 -15.38 0.29
CA MET A 136 -11.29 -15.29 1.29
C MET A 136 -11.61 -14.17 2.26
N GLU A 137 -11.56 -14.46 3.55
CA GLU A 137 -11.72 -13.49 4.63
C GLU A 137 -10.37 -13.25 5.32
N GLU A 138 -10.08 -11.99 5.64
CA GLU A 138 -8.92 -11.62 6.45
C GLU A 138 -9.21 -11.97 7.92
N VAL A 139 -8.37 -12.82 8.51
CA VAL A 139 -8.47 -13.26 9.91
C VAL A 139 -7.18 -12.89 10.65
N PHE A 140 -7.34 -12.27 11.81
CA PHE A 140 -6.23 -11.95 12.69
C PHE A 140 -6.15 -12.99 13.81
N THR A 141 -4.99 -13.63 13.93
CA THR A 141 -4.71 -14.68 14.92
C THR A 141 -3.69 -14.22 15.94
#